data_AF-A0A834NBQ0-F1
#
_entry.id   AF-A0A834NBQ0-F1
#
_cell.length_a   1.000
_cell.length_b   1.000
_cell.length_c   1.000
_cell.angle_alpha   90.00
_cell.angle_beta   90.00
_cell.angle_gamma   90.00
#
_symmetry.space_group_name_H-M   'P 1'
#
loop_
_entity.id
_entity.type
_entity.pdbx_description
1 polymer ?
#
loop_
_entity_poly.entity_id
_entity_poly.type
_entity_poly.pdbx_seq_one_letter_code
_entity_poly.pdbx_strand_id
1 'polypeptide(L)'
;MHNSSYSLVSLVISLLLISRLIIVEGLVPVIHSITLENKTGIPKEYEDLPLIAKCCSTNQILIRNKDQSPKCVPSNYYSALVFSPLFCKFNSSGTWSLGEEEDRFVALIGYPCRYESFDLNTENDTYYLLRNGSIYFPLYEPSMLMPGINYCMDITSTLDLVTVVCSSIDDKILITGTWIIYYACGLIISVSFLILTIIAYSITPKLRNVYGKILHRYCGCLALAFLILAITQLGGVHWTSDTCTAIAFVVQFSFVACYFWLNVMCIETWLLIRNHVHRDTYQRIKPNLLFFYYSIWVWGSVGILILLSLLMDLNPTIPTIYIKPNFVSENDNCWFKPDTNTMPFFFVPVGFLLLINFIFFILTGIMIKRYQKDLALRRLARNQDSVRQDQGLFYNLRKTFMVCVILFFFMTLTWALELISWWTDIYFFDWLTLDLVNALHGVFIFILFVLRKPIRGLIWLRIQKFRNFDNVQLQTSVPNVNLLRVTN
;
A
#
# COMPACT_ATOMS: atom_id res chain seq x y z
N MET A 1 42.18 -74.27 34.84
CA MET A 1 40.88 -73.80 34.28
C MET A 1 41.01 -72.36 33.78
N HIS A 2 41.81 -72.08 32.75
CA HIS A 2 42.07 -70.69 32.33
C HIS A 2 42.17 -70.47 30.80
N ASN A 3 41.61 -71.35 29.96
CA ASN A 3 41.71 -71.23 28.50
C ASN A 3 40.37 -71.11 27.74
N SER A 4 39.21 -71.08 28.41
CA SER A 4 37.91 -70.98 27.72
C SER A 4 37.42 -69.54 27.52
N SER A 5 37.95 -68.57 28.29
CA SER A 5 37.47 -67.19 28.32
C SER A 5 37.99 -66.31 27.17
N TYR A 6 39.16 -66.65 26.60
CA TYR A 6 39.78 -65.87 25.51
C TYR A 6 39.15 -66.13 24.13
N SER A 7 38.57 -67.32 23.93
CA SER A 7 37.91 -67.68 22.67
C SER A 7 36.59 -66.92 22.48
N LEU A 8 35.80 -66.77 23.55
CA LEU A 8 34.51 -66.07 23.48
C LEU A 8 34.69 -64.56 23.25
N VAL A 9 35.69 -63.95 23.88
CA VAL A 9 35.97 -62.51 23.71
C VAL A 9 36.52 -62.21 22.30
N SER A 10 37.36 -63.08 21.73
CA SER A 10 37.84 -62.95 20.35
C SER A 10 36.72 -63.13 19.32
N LEU A 11 35.79 -64.06 19.57
CA LEU A 11 34.63 -64.28 18.71
C LEU A 11 33.65 -63.10 18.76
N VAL A 12 33.42 -62.52 19.95
CA VAL A 12 32.56 -61.32 20.13
C VAL A 12 33.21 -60.08 19.53
N ILE A 13 34.53 -59.90 19.65
CA ILE A 13 35.25 -58.79 19.00
C ILE A 13 35.26 -58.97 17.48
N SER A 14 35.38 -60.20 16.96
CA SER A 14 35.29 -60.48 15.52
C SER A 14 33.86 -60.28 15.01
N LEU A 15 32.82 -60.66 15.76
CA LEU A 15 31.42 -60.38 15.42
C LEU A 15 31.06 -58.90 15.52
N LEU A 16 31.65 -58.15 16.45
CA LEU A 16 31.52 -56.69 16.56
C LEU A 16 32.32 -55.95 15.49
N LEU A 17 33.46 -56.50 15.05
CA LEU A 17 34.22 -55.98 13.90
C LEU A 17 33.51 -56.32 12.59
N ILE A 18 32.90 -57.50 12.44
CA ILE A 18 32.09 -57.87 11.29
C ILE A 18 30.77 -57.07 11.28
N SER A 19 30.17 -56.76 12.44
CA SER A 19 28.99 -55.87 12.50
C SER A 19 29.34 -54.39 12.25
N ARG A 20 30.60 -53.98 12.49
CA ARG A 20 31.15 -52.68 12.07
C ARG A 20 31.66 -52.67 10.62
N LEU A 21 31.86 -53.84 10.00
CA LEU A 21 32.25 -54.02 8.60
C LEU A 21 31.10 -54.41 7.67
N ILE A 22 29.86 -54.44 8.16
CA ILE A 22 28.71 -54.16 7.29
C ILE A 22 28.77 -52.67 7.05
N ILE A 23 29.60 -52.30 6.08
CA ILE A 23 29.50 -51.04 5.38
C ILE A 23 28.02 -50.92 5.03
N VAL A 24 27.34 -49.95 5.64
CA VAL A 24 26.15 -49.36 5.06
C VAL A 24 26.64 -48.76 3.75
N GLU A 25 26.73 -49.58 2.71
CA GLU A 25 26.50 -49.12 1.35
C GLU A 25 25.02 -48.73 1.37
N GLY A 26 24.73 -47.55 1.92
CA GLY A 26 23.53 -46.86 1.50
C GLY A 26 23.66 -46.79 0.00
N LEU A 27 22.77 -47.48 -0.73
CA LEU A 27 22.78 -47.44 -2.18
C LEU A 27 22.77 -45.96 -2.56
N VAL A 28 23.89 -45.49 -3.09
CA VAL A 28 23.93 -44.16 -3.69
C VAL A 28 22.96 -44.25 -4.86
N PRO A 29 21.90 -43.43 -4.90
CA PRO A 29 20.90 -43.52 -5.95
C PRO A 29 21.57 -43.32 -7.31
N VAL A 30 21.20 -44.13 -8.29
CA VAL A 30 21.74 -43.99 -9.64
C VAL A 30 21.01 -42.84 -10.33
N ILE A 31 21.72 -41.71 -10.48
CA ILE A 31 21.18 -40.48 -11.09
C ILE A 31 21.57 -40.45 -12.57
N HIS A 32 20.57 -40.58 -13.45
CA HIS A 32 20.75 -40.35 -14.89
C HIS A 32 20.61 -38.87 -15.19
N SER A 33 21.70 -38.20 -15.60
CA SER A 33 21.71 -36.76 -15.83
C SER A 33 21.39 -36.40 -17.28
N ILE A 34 20.45 -35.48 -17.48
CA ILE A 34 20.11 -34.91 -18.79
C ILE A 34 20.20 -33.38 -18.68
N THR A 35 20.98 -32.74 -19.54
CA THR A 35 21.13 -31.28 -19.56
C THR A 35 19.89 -30.61 -20.14
N LEU A 36 19.42 -29.54 -19.48
CA LEU A 36 18.23 -28.77 -19.86
C LEU A 36 18.25 -28.21 -21.30
N GLU A 37 19.44 -27.99 -21.88
CA GLU A 37 19.61 -27.42 -23.23
C GLU A 37 19.13 -28.35 -24.36
N ASN A 38 19.11 -29.67 -24.11
CA ASN A 38 18.54 -30.64 -25.03
C ASN A 38 17.03 -30.75 -24.77
N LYS A 39 16.23 -29.97 -25.52
CA LYS A 39 14.75 -29.97 -25.51
C LYS A 39 14.16 -31.33 -25.12
N THR A 40 13.55 -31.40 -23.92
CA THR A 40 12.48 -32.27 -23.36
C THR A 40 12.21 -33.66 -23.98
N GLY A 41 13.16 -34.30 -24.65
CA GLY A 41 13.04 -35.66 -25.15
C GLY A 41 13.74 -36.60 -24.18
N ILE A 42 13.00 -37.13 -23.22
CA ILE A 42 13.50 -38.22 -22.38
C ILE A 42 13.71 -39.43 -23.32
N PRO A 43 14.92 -40.01 -23.40
CA PRO A 43 15.14 -41.22 -24.18
C PRO A 43 14.18 -42.33 -23.72
N LYS A 44 13.64 -43.13 -24.65
CA LYS A 44 12.69 -44.23 -24.35
C LYS A 44 13.20 -45.22 -23.30
N GLU A 45 14.51 -45.29 -23.10
CA GLU A 45 15.18 -46.15 -22.11
C GLU A 45 14.93 -45.70 -20.66
N TYR A 46 14.45 -44.47 -20.44
CA TYR A 46 14.27 -43.87 -19.12
C TYR A 46 12.82 -43.40 -18.85
N GLU A 47 11.86 -43.80 -19.70
CA GLU A 47 10.46 -43.36 -19.63
C GLU A 47 9.73 -43.85 -18.37
N ASP A 48 10.12 -45.01 -17.84
CA ASP A 48 9.53 -45.63 -16.66
C ASP A 48 10.17 -45.17 -15.33
N LEU A 49 11.24 -44.37 -15.38
CA LEU A 49 11.94 -43.89 -14.19
C LEU A 49 11.35 -42.58 -13.66
N PRO A 50 11.35 -42.36 -12.33
CA PRO A 50 10.99 -41.07 -11.75
C PRO A 50 11.85 -39.94 -12.31
N LEU A 51 11.25 -38.78 -12.53
CA LEU A 51 11.90 -37.59 -13.08
C LEU A 51 12.00 -36.50 -12.02
N ILE A 52 13.12 -35.78 -11.97
CA ILE A 52 13.27 -34.59 -11.14
C ILE A 52 14.13 -33.53 -11.84
N ALA A 53 13.86 -32.25 -11.58
CA ALA A 53 14.74 -31.16 -11.99
C ALA A 53 15.74 -30.81 -10.88
N LYS A 54 17.03 -30.89 -11.19
CA LYS A 54 18.13 -30.51 -10.29
C LYS A 54 18.79 -29.22 -10.76
N CYS A 55 18.98 -28.25 -9.87
CA CYS A 55 19.49 -26.93 -10.23
C CYS A 55 20.96 -26.97 -10.71
N CYS A 56 21.85 -27.58 -9.92
CA CYS A 56 23.27 -27.70 -10.22
C CYS A 56 23.66 -29.12 -10.65
N SER A 57 24.87 -29.29 -11.20
CA SER A 57 25.39 -30.62 -11.53
C SER A 57 25.49 -31.54 -10.31
N THR A 58 25.53 -32.86 -10.51
CA THR A 58 25.55 -33.87 -9.41
C THR A 58 26.66 -33.65 -8.37
N ASN A 59 27.77 -33.01 -8.74
CA ASN A 59 28.93 -32.77 -7.87
C ASN A 59 29.00 -31.32 -7.35
N GLN A 60 27.93 -30.54 -7.52
CA GLN A 60 27.85 -29.13 -7.15
C GLN A 60 26.67 -28.89 -6.22
N ILE A 61 26.78 -27.83 -5.41
CA ILE A 61 25.73 -27.34 -4.53
C ILE A 61 25.32 -25.92 -4.92
N LEU A 62 24.09 -25.56 -4.59
CA LEU A 62 23.55 -24.23 -4.85
C LEU A 62 23.89 -23.29 -3.68
N ILE A 63 24.64 -22.22 -3.96
CA ILE A 63 24.90 -21.14 -3.00
C ILE A 63 24.13 -19.89 -3.40
N ARG A 64 23.37 -19.35 -2.44
CA ARG A 64 22.49 -18.19 -2.63
C ARG A 64 22.83 -17.10 -1.61
N ASN A 65 23.31 -15.96 -2.11
CA ASN A 65 23.46 -14.74 -1.32
C ASN A 65 22.32 -13.79 -1.67
N LYS A 66 21.81 -13.03 -0.69
CA LYS A 66 20.66 -12.11 -0.87
C LYS A 66 20.86 -11.08 -1.99
N ASP A 67 22.11 -10.78 -2.36
CA ASP A 67 22.45 -9.73 -3.33
C ASP A 67 23.12 -10.24 -4.62
N GLN A 68 23.19 -11.56 -4.86
CA GLN A 68 23.83 -12.14 -6.06
C GLN A 68 23.01 -13.27 -6.68
N SER A 69 23.13 -13.42 -8.00
CA SER A 69 22.59 -14.56 -8.74
C SER A 69 23.08 -15.89 -8.15
N PRO A 70 22.23 -16.94 -8.09
CA PRO A 70 22.61 -18.24 -7.54
C PRO A 70 23.83 -18.79 -8.27
N LYS A 71 24.81 -19.31 -7.51
CA LYS A 71 26.05 -19.88 -8.05
C LYS A 71 26.15 -21.35 -7.66
N CYS A 72 26.41 -22.19 -8.65
CA CYS A 72 26.75 -23.59 -8.43
C CYS A 72 28.24 -23.70 -8.10
N VAL A 73 28.57 -24.24 -6.92
CA VAL A 73 29.95 -24.39 -6.45
C VAL A 73 30.25 -25.88 -6.23
N PRO A 74 31.43 -26.38 -6.64
CA PRO A 74 31.81 -27.76 -6.38
C PRO A 74 31.88 -28.03 -4.87
N SER A 75 31.30 -29.15 -4.43
CA SER A 75 31.34 -29.54 -3.01
C SER A 75 32.67 -30.24 -2.70
N ASN A 76 33.37 -29.78 -1.65
CA ASN A 76 34.59 -30.44 -1.15
C ASN A 76 34.28 -31.69 -0.30
N TYR A 77 33.01 -31.96 0.02
CA TYR A 77 32.56 -33.10 0.82
C TYR A 77 32.01 -34.21 -0.09
N TYR A 78 32.91 -34.95 -0.74
CA TYR A 78 32.56 -36.01 -1.70
C TYR A 78 31.84 -37.23 -1.11
N SER A 79 31.74 -37.36 0.21
CA SER A 79 31.30 -38.60 0.88
C SER A 79 30.05 -38.46 1.76
N ALA A 80 29.37 -37.30 1.79
CA ALA A 80 28.22 -37.09 2.67
C ALA A 80 26.96 -36.49 2.00
N LEU A 81 27.01 -36.03 0.75
CA LEU A 81 25.82 -35.48 0.07
C LEU A 81 25.15 -36.54 -0.80
N VAL A 82 24.08 -37.14 -0.27
CA VAL A 82 23.17 -37.98 -1.06
C VAL A 82 21.97 -37.12 -1.45
N PHE A 83 21.82 -36.85 -2.75
CA PHE A 83 20.62 -36.21 -3.29
C PHE A 83 19.51 -37.26 -3.43
N SER A 84 18.63 -37.35 -2.44
CA SER A 84 17.53 -38.32 -2.35
C SER A 84 16.19 -37.62 -2.05
N PRO A 85 15.48 -37.13 -3.09
CA PRO A 85 14.15 -36.57 -2.92
C PRO A 85 13.11 -37.66 -2.66
N LEU A 86 12.00 -37.30 -1.99
CA LEU A 86 10.87 -38.19 -1.72
C LEU A 86 9.83 -38.09 -2.83
N PHE A 87 9.51 -39.21 -3.49
CA PHE A 87 8.50 -39.26 -4.55
C PHE A 87 7.17 -39.79 -4.02
N CYS A 88 6.09 -39.03 -4.22
CA CYS A 88 4.74 -39.44 -3.87
C CYS A 88 4.10 -40.26 -4.99
N LYS A 89 3.46 -41.38 -4.63
CA LYS A 89 2.62 -42.17 -5.54
C LYS A 89 1.15 -41.85 -5.34
N PHE A 90 0.40 -41.89 -6.43
CA PHE A 90 -1.04 -41.76 -6.44
C PHE A 90 -1.68 -43.15 -6.46
N ASN A 91 -2.56 -43.44 -5.50
CA ASN A 91 -3.37 -44.67 -5.54
C ASN A 91 -4.62 -44.44 -6.42
N SER A 92 -5.20 -45.51 -6.98
CA SER A 92 -6.42 -45.47 -7.81
C SER A 92 -7.65 -44.83 -7.13
N SER A 93 -7.56 -44.54 -5.84
CA SER A 93 -8.56 -43.87 -4.99
C SER A 93 -8.37 -42.35 -4.84
N GLY A 94 -7.34 -41.72 -5.40
CA GLY A 94 -7.12 -40.28 -5.19
C GLY A 94 -6.17 -39.92 -4.05
N THR A 95 -5.74 -40.92 -3.27
CA THR A 95 -5.04 -40.71 -2.00
C THR A 95 -3.52 -40.69 -2.21
N TRP A 96 -2.87 -39.67 -1.67
CA TRP A 96 -1.41 -39.51 -1.65
C TRP A 96 -0.80 -40.52 -0.66
N SER A 97 0.15 -41.32 -1.12
CA SER A 97 1.02 -42.12 -0.25
C SER A 97 2.15 -41.26 0.33
N LEU A 98 2.65 -41.61 1.53
CA LEU A 98 3.87 -40.98 2.05
C LEU A 98 4.98 -41.14 1.02
N GLY A 99 5.75 -40.06 0.78
CA GLY A 99 6.82 -40.07 -0.20
C GLY A 99 7.85 -41.14 0.13
N GLU A 100 8.25 -41.91 -0.89
CA GLU A 100 9.26 -42.97 -0.77
C GLU A 100 10.55 -42.52 -1.46
N GLU A 101 11.70 -42.94 -0.92
CA GLU A 101 12.98 -42.80 -1.58
C GLU A 101 13.06 -43.78 -2.77
N GLU A 102 13.65 -43.34 -3.88
CA GLU A 102 13.81 -44.16 -5.08
C GLU A 102 15.30 -44.38 -5.37
N ASP A 103 15.69 -45.64 -5.56
CA ASP A 103 17.09 -46.01 -5.82
C ASP A 103 17.61 -45.54 -7.19
N ARG A 104 16.71 -45.22 -8.13
CA ARG A 104 17.03 -44.83 -9.52
C ARG A 104 16.05 -43.79 -10.02
N PHE A 105 16.56 -42.67 -10.53
CA PHE A 105 15.74 -41.61 -11.12
C PHE A 105 16.55 -40.78 -12.12
N VAL A 106 15.84 -40.00 -12.93
CA VAL A 106 16.40 -39.11 -13.95
C VAL A 106 16.43 -37.69 -13.41
N ALA A 107 17.60 -37.04 -13.44
CA ALA A 107 17.77 -35.64 -13.08
C ALA A 107 17.96 -34.75 -14.31
N LEU A 108 17.02 -33.84 -14.55
CA LEU A 108 17.16 -32.74 -15.48
C LEU A 108 18.04 -31.66 -14.85
N ILE A 109 19.28 -31.53 -15.33
CA ILE A 109 20.27 -30.61 -14.76
C ILE A 109 20.19 -29.25 -15.45
N GLY A 110 19.94 -28.22 -14.66
CA GLY A 110 20.04 -26.83 -15.07
C GLY A 110 19.18 -25.91 -14.21
N TYR A 111 19.61 -24.66 -14.06
CA TYR A 111 18.85 -23.63 -13.36
C TYR A 111 17.80 -23.02 -14.30
N PRO A 112 16.48 -23.23 -14.07
CA PRO A 112 15.45 -22.84 -15.03
C PRO A 112 14.99 -21.38 -14.87
N CYS A 113 15.25 -20.77 -13.71
CA CYS A 113 14.74 -19.43 -13.43
C CYS A 113 15.61 -18.35 -14.09
N ARG A 114 14.99 -17.51 -14.92
CA ARG A 114 15.66 -16.35 -15.55
C ARG A 114 15.60 -15.07 -14.71
N TYR A 115 14.73 -15.05 -13.70
CA TYR A 115 14.39 -13.87 -12.90
C TYR A 115 14.34 -14.24 -11.41
N GLU A 116 13.39 -13.67 -10.65
CA GLU A 116 13.18 -14.02 -9.25
C GLU A 116 12.70 -15.47 -9.07
N SER A 117 13.15 -16.08 -7.99
CA SER A 117 12.64 -17.36 -7.50
C SER A 117 12.65 -17.34 -5.99
N PHE A 118 11.75 -18.09 -5.38
CA PHE A 118 11.67 -18.26 -3.94
C PHE A 118 11.88 -19.72 -3.58
N ASP A 119 12.27 -19.96 -2.34
CA ASP A 119 12.55 -21.29 -1.82
C ASP A 119 11.31 -21.76 -1.04
N LEU A 120 10.82 -22.97 -1.32
CA LEU A 120 9.75 -23.59 -0.53
C LEU A 120 10.34 -24.15 0.76
N ASN A 121 9.75 -23.79 1.90
CA ASN A 121 10.19 -24.30 3.19
C ASN A 121 9.39 -25.56 3.55
N THR A 122 10.09 -26.67 3.74
CA THR A 122 9.49 -27.98 4.09
C THR A 122 8.73 -27.98 5.42
N GLU A 123 8.98 -27.01 6.30
CA GLU A 123 8.25 -26.88 7.58
C GLU A 123 6.91 -26.16 7.47
N ASN A 124 6.73 -25.26 6.49
CA ASN A 124 5.55 -24.39 6.37
C ASN A 124 4.68 -24.69 5.13
N ASP A 125 5.29 -25.18 4.05
CA ASP A 125 4.61 -25.34 2.76
C ASP A 125 4.32 -26.82 2.48
N THR A 126 3.04 -27.15 2.29
CA THR A 126 2.62 -28.51 1.92
C THR A 126 2.63 -28.68 0.40
N TYR A 127 3.69 -29.30 -0.12
CA TYR A 127 3.82 -29.64 -1.55
C TYR A 127 4.21 -31.11 -1.74
N TYR A 128 3.85 -31.67 -2.90
CA TYR A 128 4.04 -33.09 -3.20
C TYR A 128 4.77 -33.27 -4.53
N LEU A 129 5.94 -33.92 -4.50
CA LEU A 129 6.69 -34.28 -5.70
C LEU A 129 6.12 -35.58 -6.30
N LEU A 130 5.63 -35.52 -7.53
CA LEU A 130 5.10 -36.66 -8.26
C LEU A 130 6.21 -37.42 -9.00
N ARG A 131 5.97 -38.70 -9.30
CA ARG A 131 6.90 -39.54 -10.10
C ARG A 131 7.19 -38.99 -11.50
N ASN A 132 6.26 -38.26 -12.11
CA ASN A 132 6.49 -37.59 -13.40
C ASN A 132 7.35 -36.31 -13.27
N GLY A 133 7.82 -35.99 -12.07
CA GLY A 133 8.59 -34.79 -11.76
C GLY A 133 7.77 -33.51 -11.66
N SER A 134 6.44 -33.54 -11.73
CA SER A 134 5.65 -32.35 -11.41
C SER A 134 5.50 -32.20 -9.89
N ILE A 135 5.48 -30.95 -9.41
CA ILE A 135 5.12 -30.68 -8.01
C ILE A 135 3.68 -30.22 -7.96
N TYR A 136 2.88 -30.91 -7.16
CA TYR A 136 1.55 -30.44 -6.79
C TYR A 136 1.65 -29.54 -5.56
N PHE A 137 1.29 -28.27 -5.73
CA PHE A 137 1.28 -27.27 -4.68
C PHE A 137 -0.13 -26.64 -4.58
N PRO A 138 -1.02 -27.17 -3.73
CA PRO A 138 -2.45 -26.82 -3.72
C PRO A 138 -2.75 -25.36 -3.36
N LEU A 139 -1.86 -24.70 -2.62
CA LEU A 139 -2.02 -23.32 -2.17
C LEU A 139 -1.37 -22.30 -3.11
N TYR A 140 -0.89 -22.73 -4.27
CA TYR A 140 -0.18 -21.90 -5.24
C TYR A 140 -0.83 -22.02 -6.63
N GLU A 141 -0.82 -20.92 -7.40
CA GLU A 141 -1.29 -20.90 -8.78
C GLU A 141 -0.11 -20.63 -9.73
N PRO A 142 0.14 -21.49 -10.74
CA PRO A 142 -0.55 -22.75 -11.03
C PRO A 142 -0.23 -23.84 -9.99
N SER A 143 -1.23 -24.67 -9.65
CA SER A 143 -1.08 -25.72 -8.63
C SER A 143 -0.20 -26.89 -9.06
N MET A 144 0.17 -26.95 -10.33
CA MET A 144 1.08 -27.95 -10.89
C MET A 144 2.30 -27.25 -11.48
N LEU A 145 3.46 -27.47 -10.87
CA LEU A 145 4.74 -26.93 -11.30
C LEU A 145 5.49 -27.96 -12.15
N MET A 146 5.93 -27.57 -13.34
CA MET A 146 6.67 -28.46 -14.24
C MET A 146 8.17 -28.49 -13.92
N PRO A 147 8.81 -29.68 -13.98
CA PRO A 147 10.24 -29.82 -13.71
C PRO A 147 11.07 -29.12 -14.78
N GLY A 148 12.06 -28.33 -14.37
CA GLY A 148 13.01 -27.68 -15.29
C GLY A 148 12.40 -26.50 -16.04
N ILE A 149 11.20 -26.07 -15.68
CA ILE A 149 10.53 -24.89 -16.24
C ILE A 149 10.07 -23.99 -15.08
N ASN A 150 9.25 -24.54 -14.19
CA ASN A 150 8.69 -23.79 -13.07
C ASN A 150 9.50 -23.96 -11.78
N TYR A 151 10.30 -25.02 -11.66
CA TYR A 151 11.08 -25.27 -10.45
C TYR A 151 12.34 -26.13 -10.72
N CYS A 152 13.27 -26.09 -9.77
CA CYS A 152 14.35 -27.08 -9.62
C CYS A 152 14.63 -27.33 -8.12
N MET A 153 15.17 -28.49 -7.77
CA MET A 153 15.58 -28.83 -6.40
C MET A 153 17.10 -28.91 -6.29
N ASP A 154 17.64 -28.56 -5.12
CA ASP A 154 19.04 -28.81 -4.81
C ASP A 154 19.33 -28.86 -3.32
N ILE A 155 20.55 -29.28 -2.98
CA ILE A 155 21.06 -29.25 -1.61
C ILE A 155 21.83 -27.94 -1.41
N THR A 156 21.56 -27.29 -0.29
CA THR A 156 22.23 -26.05 0.13
C THR A 156 23.47 -26.32 0.98
N SER A 157 24.21 -25.27 1.34
CA SER A 157 25.39 -25.37 2.23
C SER A 157 25.08 -25.91 3.63
N THR A 158 23.81 -25.87 4.07
CA THR A 158 23.36 -26.44 5.36
C THR A 158 22.98 -27.91 5.27
N LEU A 159 23.15 -28.54 4.10
CA LEU A 159 22.76 -29.93 3.78
C LEU A 159 21.24 -30.15 3.70
N ASP A 160 20.45 -29.08 3.64
CA ASP A 160 19.00 -29.17 3.49
C ASP A 160 18.61 -29.26 2.01
N LEU A 161 17.65 -30.13 1.71
CA LEU A 161 16.99 -30.20 0.40
C LEU A 161 16.04 -29.02 0.24
N VAL A 162 16.29 -28.18 -0.75
CA VAL A 162 15.49 -26.99 -1.04
C VAL A 162 14.86 -27.11 -2.42
N THR A 163 13.59 -26.71 -2.49
CA THR A 163 12.86 -26.58 -3.75
C THR A 163 12.80 -25.12 -4.16
N VAL A 164 13.42 -24.78 -5.28
CA VAL A 164 13.45 -23.43 -5.84
C VAL A 164 12.35 -23.30 -6.88
N VAL A 165 11.40 -22.40 -6.65
CA VAL A 165 10.26 -22.14 -7.56
C VAL A 165 10.48 -20.82 -8.29
N CYS A 166 10.44 -20.87 -9.62
CA CYS A 166 10.54 -19.69 -10.48
C CYS A 166 9.23 -18.90 -10.46
N SER A 167 9.34 -17.58 -10.29
CA SER A 167 8.17 -16.70 -10.42
C SER A 167 7.87 -16.46 -11.91
N SER A 168 6.64 -16.72 -12.36
CA SER A 168 6.20 -16.41 -13.73
C SER A 168 6.05 -14.89 -13.90
N ILE A 169 6.55 -14.37 -15.02
CA ILE A 169 6.46 -12.95 -15.37
C ILE A 169 5.06 -12.56 -15.83
N ASP A 170 4.38 -13.45 -16.56
CA ASP A 170 3.15 -13.11 -17.28
C ASP A 170 2.00 -12.75 -16.32
N ASP A 171 1.89 -13.45 -15.19
CA ASP A 171 0.86 -13.17 -14.18
C ASP A 171 1.16 -11.89 -13.40
N LYS A 172 2.42 -11.69 -12.98
CA LYS A 172 2.84 -10.47 -12.26
C LYS A 172 2.73 -9.21 -13.13
N ILE A 173 3.15 -9.25 -14.40
CA ILE A 173 3.11 -8.08 -15.29
C ILE A 173 1.68 -7.69 -15.65
N LEU A 174 0.82 -8.65 -16.01
CA LEU A 174 -0.56 -8.37 -16.41
C LEU A 174 -1.37 -7.79 -15.25
N ILE A 175 -1.26 -8.41 -14.06
CA ILE A 175 -1.95 -7.99 -12.85
C ILE A 175 -1.46 -6.59 -12.46
N THR A 176 -0.15 -6.37 -12.34
CA THR A 176 0.46 -5.09 -11.94
C THR A 176 0.15 -3.95 -12.90
N GLY A 177 0.30 -4.17 -14.21
CA GLY A 177 0.04 -3.15 -15.23
C GLY A 177 -1.42 -2.70 -15.22
N THR A 178 -2.35 -3.65 -15.07
CA THR A 178 -3.78 -3.34 -14.98
C THR A 178 -4.12 -2.53 -13.73
N TRP A 179 -3.51 -2.84 -12.58
CA TRP A 179 -3.72 -2.08 -11.33
C TRP A 179 -3.22 -0.65 -11.41
N ILE A 180 -2.04 -0.42 -11.99
CA ILE A 180 -1.46 0.92 -12.16
C ILE A 180 -2.41 1.80 -12.99
N ILE A 181 -2.96 1.24 -14.07
CA ILE A 181 -3.91 1.94 -14.93
C ILE A 181 -5.18 2.31 -14.15
N TYR A 182 -5.78 1.37 -13.41
CA TYR A 182 -6.96 1.66 -12.59
C TYR A 182 -6.71 2.73 -11.52
N TYR A 183 -5.58 2.65 -10.84
CA TYR A 183 -5.21 3.62 -9.80
C TYR A 183 -4.99 5.02 -10.40
N ALA A 184 -4.23 5.13 -11.48
CA ALA A 184 -4.01 6.39 -12.19
C ALA A 184 -5.30 6.99 -12.75
N CYS A 185 -6.21 6.16 -13.29
CA CYS A 185 -7.54 6.61 -13.71
C CYS A 185 -8.35 7.18 -12.54
N GLY A 186 -8.31 6.52 -11.38
CA GLY A 186 -8.92 7.03 -10.15
C GLY A 186 -8.40 8.41 -9.74
N LEU A 187 -7.07 8.61 -9.80
CA LEU A 187 -6.43 9.89 -9.52
C LEU A 187 -6.86 10.99 -10.51
N ILE A 188 -6.92 10.69 -11.82
CA ILE A 188 -7.36 11.67 -12.84
C ILE A 188 -8.83 12.07 -12.65
N ILE A 189 -9.70 11.11 -12.36
CA ILE A 189 -11.10 11.37 -12.04
C ILE A 189 -11.17 12.29 -10.82
N SER A 190 -10.42 11.97 -9.78
CA SER A 190 -10.34 12.75 -8.54
C SER A 190 -9.87 14.18 -8.76
N VAL A 191 -8.82 14.40 -9.56
CA VAL A 191 -8.34 15.73 -9.99
C VAL A 191 -9.47 16.50 -10.69
N SER A 192 -10.21 15.85 -11.59
CA SER A 192 -11.33 16.48 -12.29
C SER A 192 -12.40 16.99 -11.32
N PHE A 193 -12.78 16.20 -10.32
CA PHE A 193 -13.76 16.60 -9.30
C PHE A 193 -13.24 17.67 -8.33
N LEU A 194 -11.93 17.69 -8.03
CA LEU A 194 -11.30 18.77 -7.26
C LEU A 194 -11.33 20.10 -8.03
N ILE A 195 -11.04 20.08 -9.33
CA ILE A 195 -11.14 21.26 -10.20
C ILE A 195 -12.60 21.74 -10.28
N LEU A 196 -13.56 20.84 -10.42
CA LEU A 196 -14.99 21.21 -10.37
C LEU A 196 -15.38 21.85 -9.04
N THR A 197 -14.83 21.38 -7.91
CA THR A 197 -15.05 21.97 -6.59
C THR A 197 -14.52 23.41 -6.53
N ILE A 198 -13.28 23.62 -7.00
CA ILE A 198 -12.63 24.92 -7.13
C ILE A 198 -13.51 25.86 -7.98
N ILE A 199 -13.92 25.44 -9.18
CA ILE A 199 -14.77 26.23 -10.07
C ILE A 199 -16.09 26.60 -9.39
N ALA A 200 -16.78 25.64 -8.78
CA ALA A 200 -18.09 25.85 -8.16
C ALA A 200 -18.05 26.89 -7.03
N TYR A 201 -16.99 26.89 -6.22
CA TYR A 201 -16.77 27.87 -5.16
C TYR A 201 -16.31 29.24 -5.71
N SER A 202 -15.56 29.26 -6.83
CA SER A 202 -15.13 30.49 -7.50
C SER A 202 -16.29 31.27 -8.14
N ILE A 203 -17.19 30.59 -8.85
CA ILE A 203 -18.30 31.23 -9.57
C ILE A 203 -19.40 31.78 -8.65
N THR A 204 -19.45 31.31 -7.40
CA THR A 204 -20.50 31.62 -6.43
C THR A 204 -19.98 32.62 -5.38
N PRO A 205 -20.27 33.93 -5.51
CA PRO A 205 -19.67 34.96 -4.65
C PRO A 205 -19.97 34.77 -3.15
N LYS A 206 -21.15 34.20 -2.84
CA LYS A 206 -21.57 33.89 -1.46
C LYS A 206 -20.70 32.82 -0.78
N LEU A 207 -19.98 32.01 -1.56
CA LEU A 207 -19.08 30.96 -1.06
C LEU A 207 -17.61 31.41 -1.05
N ARG A 208 -17.29 32.61 -1.56
CA ARG A 208 -15.92 33.15 -1.64
C ARG A 208 -15.48 33.86 -0.35
N ASN A 209 -16.01 33.41 0.79
CA ASN A 209 -15.59 33.85 2.11
C ASN A 209 -14.20 33.25 2.47
N VAL A 210 -13.66 33.59 3.64
CA VAL A 210 -12.35 33.08 4.10
C VAL A 210 -12.31 31.56 4.06
N TYR A 211 -13.36 30.91 4.58
CA TYR A 211 -13.53 29.46 4.53
C TYR A 211 -13.44 28.89 3.10
N GLY A 212 -14.16 29.46 2.14
CA GLY A 212 -14.12 29.01 0.75
C GLY A 212 -12.77 29.23 0.06
N LYS A 213 -12.03 30.30 0.43
CA LYS A 213 -10.66 30.50 -0.03
C LYS A 213 -9.69 29.46 0.52
N ILE A 214 -9.85 29.06 1.79
CA ILE A 214 -9.08 27.98 2.41
C ILE A 214 -9.35 26.65 1.69
N LEU A 215 -10.63 26.31 1.48
CA LEU A 215 -11.03 25.10 0.75
C LEU A 215 -10.43 25.06 -0.67
N HIS A 216 -10.36 26.22 -1.34
CA HIS A 216 -9.72 26.37 -2.65
C HIS A 216 -8.26 25.91 -2.64
N ARG A 217 -7.49 26.36 -1.65
CA ARG A 217 -6.07 26.05 -1.54
C ARG A 217 -5.85 24.60 -1.15
N TYR A 218 -6.68 24.08 -0.23
CA TYR A 218 -6.71 22.65 0.10
C TYR A 218 -6.95 21.78 -1.15
N CYS A 219 -8.01 22.05 -1.92
CA CYS A 219 -8.30 21.31 -3.15
C CYS A 219 -7.21 21.47 -4.20
N GLY A 220 -6.62 22.66 -4.31
CA GLY A 220 -5.55 22.93 -5.28
C GLY A 220 -4.27 22.17 -4.98
N CYS A 221 -3.85 22.10 -3.72
CA CYS A 221 -2.68 21.31 -3.31
C CYS A 221 -2.92 19.81 -3.55
N LEU A 222 -4.10 19.31 -3.20
CA LEU A 222 -4.44 17.90 -3.41
C LEU A 222 -4.52 17.54 -4.90
N ALA A 223 -5.09 18.43 -5.72
CA ALA A 223 -5.16 18.23 -7.17
C ALA A 223 -3.76 18.22 -7.81
N LEU A 224 -2.85 19.09 -7.35
CA LEU A 224 -1.46 19.10 -7.81
C LEU A 224 -0.75 17.78 -7.45
N ALA A 225 -0.88 17.32 -6.21
CA ALA A 225 -0.30 16.05 -5.78
C ALA A 225 -0.82 14.88 -6.63
N PHE A 226 -2.15 14.77 -6.79
CA PHE A 226 -2.76 13.66 -7.52
C PHE A 226 -2.48 13.70 -9.02
N LEU A 227 -2.39 14.89 -9.62
CA LEU A 227 -2.03 15.04 -11.02
C LEU A 227 -0.60 14.55 -11.26
N ILE A 228 0.35 14.98 -10.42
CA ILE A 228 1.75 14.56 -10.55
C ILE A 228 1.87 13.05 -10.32
N LEU A 229 1.18 12.50 -9.31
CA LEU A 229 1.16 11.05 -9.07
C LEU A 229 0.60 10.28 -10.27
N ALA A 230 -0.50 10.74 -10.87
CA ALA A 230 -1.04 10.11 -12.07
C ALA A 230 -0.06 10.16 -13.25
N ILE A 231 0.63 11.29 -13.45
CA ILE A 231 1.66 11.42 -14.49
C ILE A 231 2.82 10.46 -14.22
N THR A 232 3.30 10.35 -12.98
CA THR A 232 4.40 9.44 -12.64
C THR A 232 4.04 7.97 -12.82
N GLN A 233 2.78 7.60 -12.62
CA GLN A 233 2.31 6.22 -12.74
C GLN A 233 2.02 5.83 -14.20
N LEU A 234 1.56 6.77 -15.02
CA LEU A 234 1.29 6.55 -16.45
C LEU A 234 2.55 6.74 -17.31
N GLY A 235 3.43 7.64 -16.90
CA GLY A 235 4.71 7.91 -17.53
C GLY A 235 5.70 6.82 -17.19
N GLY A 236 5.55 5.64 -17.82
CA GLY A 236 6.56 4.58 -17.84
C GLY A 236 7.83 4.95 -18.61
N VAL A 237 8.24 6.21 -18.53
CA VAL A 237 9.39 6.80 -19.21
C VAL A 237 10.46 7.06 -18.15
N HIS A 238 11.70 6.71 -18.48
CA HIS A 238 12.88 6.97 -17.65
C HIS A 238 12.99 8.46 -17.35
N TRP A 239 12.63 8.85 -16.11
CA TRP A 239 12.89 10.18 -15.59
C TRP A 239 14.35 10.24 -15.16
N THR A 240 15.03 11.34 -15.46
CA THR A 240 16.36 11.59 -14.88
C THR A 240 16.27 11.65 -13.36
N SER A 241 17.33 11.26 -12.65
CA SER A 241 17.36 11.25 -11.18
C SER A 241 16.96 12.60 -10.58
N ASP A 242 17.46 13.70 -11.14
CA ASP A 242 17.15 15.06 -10.67
C ASP A 242 15.66 15.42 -10.85
N THR A 243 15.08 15.10 -12.01
CA THR A 243 13.65 15.34 -12.25
C THR A 243 12.77 14.52 -11.31
N CYS A 244 13.22 13.31 -10.96
CA CYS A 244 12.50 12.47 -10.04
C CYS A 244 12.46 13.04 -8.63
N THR A 245 13.62 13.46 -8.14
CA THR A 245 13.78 14.07 -6.83
C THR A 245 12.96 15.36 -6.75
N ALA A 246 12.97 16.19 -7.80
CA ALA A 246 12.14 17.38 -7.87
C ALA A 246 10.63 17.06 -7.78
N ILE A 247 10.16 16.07 -8.54
CA ILE A 247 8.78 15.59 -8.49
C ILE A 247 8.41 15.15 -7.07
N ALA A 248 9.31 14.41 -6.41
CA ALA A 248 9.13 13.94 -5.03
C ALA A 248 8.83 15.09 -4.06
N PHE A 249 9.68 16.12 -4.09
CA PHE A 249 9.56 17.27 -3.21
C PHE A 249 8.29 18.07 -3.49
N VAL A 250 7.86 18.17 -4.76
CA VAL A 250 6.60 18.84 -5.10
C VAL A 250 5.40 18.06 -4.55
N VAL A 251 5.39 16.73 -4.65
CA VAL A 251 4.34 15.88 -4.09
C VAL A 251 4.32 15.99 -2.56
N GLN A 252 5.48 15.87 -1.92
CA GLN A 252 5.61 16.02 -0.46
C GLN A 252 5.13 17.40 0.00
N PHE A 253 5.61 18.48 -0.62
CA PHE A 253 5.17 19.85 -0.34
C PHE A 253 3.64 19.98 -0.44
N SER A 254 3.05 19.41 -1.48
CA SER A 254 1.61 19.48 -1.74
C SER A 254 0.80 18.75 -0.66
N PHE A 255 1.22 17.56 -0.23
CA PHE A 255 0.56 16.82 0.83
C PHE A 255 0.69 17.51 2.19
N VAL A 256 1.90 17.95 2.57
CA VAL A 256 2.12 18.68 3.82
C VAL A 256 1.26 19.94 3.85
N ALA A 257 1.22 20.70 2.76
CA ALA A 257 0.35 21.87 2.63
C ALA A 257 -1.13 21.51 2.84
N CYS A 258 -1.61 20.35 2.34
CA CYS A 258 -2.98 19.90 2.58
C CYS A 258 -3.27 19.71 4.08
N TYR A 259 -2.36 19.12 4.86
CA TYR A 259 -2.53 18.96 6.31
C TYR A 259 -2.59 20.31 7.04
N PHE A 260 -1.72 21.25 6.68
CA PHE A 260 -1.75 22.61 7.23
C PHE A 260 -3.02 23.38 6.83
N TRP A 261 -3.49 23.25 5.58
CA TRP A 261 -4.76 23.85 5.16
C TRP A 261 -5.96 23.23 5.88
N LEU A 262 -5.95 21.91 6.12
CA LEU A 262 -6.97 21.25 6.94
C LEU A 262 -6.96 21.77 8.38
N ASN A 263 -5.78 22.01 8.95
CA ASN A 263 -5.66 22.64 10.27
C ASN A 263 -6.26 24.04 10.31
N VAL A 264 -5.96 24.87 9.31
CA VAL A 264 -6.59 26.20 9.17
C VAL A 264 -8.12 26.08 8.98
N MET A 265 -8.62 25.10 8.23
CA MET A 265 -10.08 24.86 8.13
C MET A 265 -10.71 24.53 9.48
N CYS A 266 -10.03 23.76 10.33
CA CYS A 266 -10.52 23.43 11.68
C CYS A 266 -10.54 24.67 12.59
N ILE A 267 -9.48 25.48 12.56
CA ILE A 267 -9.38 26.73 13.32
C ILE A 267 -10.50 27.71 12.90
N GLU A 268 -10.66 27.93 11.60
CA GLU A 268 -11.70 28.82 11.07
C GLU A 268 -13.09 28.33 11.46
N THR A 269 -13.34 27.02 11.38
CA THR A 269 -14.62 26.43 11.80
C THR A 269 -14.90 26.64 13.28
N TRP A 270 -13.90 26.43 14.13
CA TRP A 270 -14.00 26.69 15.57
C TRP A 270 -14.30 28.16 15.85
N LEU A 271 -13.59 29.09 15.20
CA LEU A 271 -13.81 30.54 15.32
C LEU A 271 -15.21 30.95 14.87
N LEU A 272 -15.69 30.44 13.73
CA LEU A 272 -17.04 30.71 13.22
C LEU A 272 -18.12 30.29 14.22
N ILE A 273 -17.98 29.12 14.84
CA ILE A 273 -18.93 28.64 15.84
C ILE A 273 -18.80 29.45 17.13
N ARG A 274 -17.57 29.69 17.60
CA ARG A 274 -17.31 30.45 18.83
C ARG A 274 -17.92 31.85 18.77
N ASN A 275 -17.68 32.57 17.68
CA ASN A 275 -18.20 33.91 17.45
C ASN A 275 -19.72 33.91 17.42
N HIS A 276 -20.35 32.89 16.82
CA HIS A 276 -21.81 32.78 16.82
C HIS A 276 -22.38 32.49 18.23
N VAL A 277 -21.73 31.61 18.99
CA VAL A 277 -22.16 31.20 20.33
C VAL A 277 -22.05 32.34 21.34
N HIS A 278 -20.92 33.03 21.37
CA HIS A 278 -20.64 34.07 22.36
C HIS A 278 -21.22 35.43 21.94
N ARG A 279 -21.66 35.58 20.69
CA ARG A 279 -22.10 36.86 20.11
C ARG A 279 -21.06 37.96 20.34
N ASP A 280 -19.78 37.59 20.35
CA ASP A 280 -18.69 38.50 20.65
C ASP A 280 -18.70 39.65 19.64
N THR A 281 -18.87 40.88 20.12
CA THR A 281 -18.74 42.14 19.37
C THR A 281 -17.27 42.46 19.05
N TYR A 282 -16.44 41.43 18.85
CA TYR A 282 -15.02 41.61 18.63
C TYR A 282 -14.80 42.30 17.28
N GLN A 283 -13.89 43.28 17.24
CA GLN A 283 -13.47 43.94 16.01
C GLN A 283 -12.94 42.89 15.04
N ARG A 284 -13.76 42.54 14.05
CA ARG A 284 -13.45 41.49 13.10
C ARG A 284 -12.23 41.92 12.29
N ILE A 285 -11.11 41.21 12.46
CA ILE A 285 -9.97 41.33 11.53
C ILE A 285 -10.54 41.22 10.12
N LYS A 286 -10.15 42.14 9.23
CA LYS A 286 -10.65 42.15 7.85
C LYS A 286 -10.42 40.76 7.23
N PRO A 287 -11.42 40.17 6.55
CA PRO A 287 -11.35 38.78 6.10
C PRO A 287 -10.16 38.51 5.16
N ASN A 288 -9.77 39.49 4.35
CA ASN A 288 -8.59 39.38 3.49
C ASN A 288 -7.28 39.37 4.29
N LEU A 289 -7.19 40.13 5.37
CA LEU A 289 -6.02 40.16 6.25
C LEU A 289 -5.90 38.87 7.06
N LEU A 290 -7.03 38.34 7.55
CA LEU A 290 -7.07 37.04 8.21
C LEU A 290 -6.58 35.92 7.26
N PHE A 291 -7.07 35.90 6.01
CA PHE A 291 -6.61 34.93 5.02
C PHE A 291 -5.12 35.07 4.68
N PHE A 292 -4.57 36.29 4.71
CA PHE A 292 -3.14 36.53 4.52
C PHE A 292 -2.31 35.89 5.65
N TYR A 293 -2.70 36.07 6.91
CA TYR A 293 -2.03 35.42 8.04
C TYR A 293 -2.12 33.89 7.98
N TYR A 294 -3.30 33.34 7.62
CA TYR A 294 -3.42 31.90 7.39
C TYR A 294 -2.50 31.41 6.26
N SER A 295 -2.35 32.19 5.19
CA SER A 295 -1.45 31.82 4.09
C SER A 295 0.01 31.83 4.53
N ILE A 296 0.43 32.82 5.33
CA ILE A 296 1.79 32.84 5.92
C ILE A 296 2.02 31.62 6.80
N TRP A 297 1.06 31.29 7.67
CA TRP A 297 1.15 30.12 8.54
C TRP A 297 1.35 28.83 7.75
N VAL A 298 0.55 28.61 6.70
CA VAL A 298 0.63 27.38 5.90
C VAL A 298 1.89 27.36 5.04
N TRP A 299 2.06 28.33 4.14
CA TRP A 299 3.18 28.30 3.20
C TRP A 299 4.53 28.46 3.88
N GLY A 300 4.61 29.27 4.93
CA GLY A 300 5.82 29.43 5.73
C GLY A 300 6.21 28.13 6.41
N SER A 301 5.27 27.47 7.10
CA SER A 301 5.57 26.21 7.81
C SER A 301 5.94 25.08 6.85
N VAL A 302 5.22 24.94 5.73
CA VAL A 302 5.53 23.92 4.72
C VAL A 302 6.91 24.21 4.08
N GLY A 303 7.19 25.48 3.76
CA GLY A 303 8.48 25.89 3.19
C GLY A 303 9.65 25.60 4.14
N ILE A 304 9.48 25.86 5.44
CA ILE A 304 10.49 25.55 6.47
C ILE A 304 10.73 24.04 6.55
N LEU A 305 9.67 23.22 6.53
CA LEU A 305 9.82 21.76 6.58
C LEU A 305 10.56 21.20 5.36
N ILE A 306 10.23 21.66 4.16
CA ILE A 306 10.94 21.24 2.94
C ILE A 306 12.38 21.76 2.93
N LEU A 307 12.63 22.99 3.36
CA LEU A 307 13.98 23.53 3.47
C LEU A 307 14.82 22.70 4.46
N LEU A 308 14.24 22.31 5.59
CA LEU A 308 14.92 21.44 6.56
C LEU A 308 15.24 20.08 5.94
N SER A 309 14.31 19.49 5.18
CA SER A 309 14.55 18.25 4.44
C SER A 309 15.70 18.37 3.45
N LEU A 310 15.79 19.49 2.73
CA LEU A 310 16.88 19.75 1.78
C LEU A 310 18.23 19.98 2.49
N LEU A 311 18.24 20.75 3.59
CA LEU A 311 19.47 21.04 4.35
C LEU A 311 20.07 19.81 5.03
N MET A 312 19.21 18.88 5.43
CA MET A 312 19.62 17.65 6.10
C MET A 312 19.88 16.50 5.11
N ASP A 313 19.85 16.77 3.80
CA ASP A 313 20.01 15.79 2.72
C ASP A 313 19.10 14.56 2.91
N LEU A 314 17.86 14.81 3.35
CA LEU A 314 16.89 13.77 3.63
C LEU A 314 16.17 13.39 2.35
N ASN A 315 16.08 12.08 2.10
CA ASN A 315 15.26 11.55 1.03
C ASN A 315 13.78 11.96 1.21
N PRO A 316 13.13 12.46 0.15
CA PRO A 316 11.75 12.91 0.20
C PRO A 316 10.83 11.74 0.56
N THR A 317 9.94 11.97 1.53
CA THR A 317 9.06 10.93 2.07
C THR A 317 7.63 11.17 1.61
N ILE A 318 7.06 10.19 0.89
CA ILE A 318 5.67 10.21 0.43
C ILE A 318 4.99 8.93 0.96
N PRO A 319 3.73 8.97 1.47
CA PRO A 319 3.09 7.77 1.99
C PRO A 319 2.91 6.70 0.90
N THR A 320 3.15 5.43 1.24
CA THR A 320 3.15 4.27 0.33
C THR A 320 1.76 3.92 -0.26
N ILE A 321 0.65 4.36 0.35
CA ILE A 321 -0.70 4.35 -0.26
C ILE A 321 -0.73 5.13 -1.58
N TYR A 322 0.12 6.15 -1.72
CA TYR A 322 0.17 6.99 -2.91
C TYR A 322 1.16 6.48 -3.96
N ILE A 323 2.13 5.66 -3.55
CA ILE A 323 3.24 5.14 -4.36
C ILE A 323 3.50 3.69 -3.96
N LYS A 324 3.24 2.74 -4.87
CA LYS A 324 3.45 1.32 -4.56
C LYS A 324 4.93 0.92 -4.68
N PRO A 325 5.57 0.44 -3.59
CA PRO A 325 7.01 0.21 -3.53
C PRO A 325 7.46 -1.18 -3.99
N ASN A 326 6.65 -1.99 -4.70
CA ASN A 326 7.03 -3.37 -5.08
C ASN A 326 6.84 -3.70 -6.57
N PHE A 327 6.61 -2.69 -7.42
CA PHE A 327 6.12 -2.93 -8.79
C PHE A 327 6.93 -2.24 -9.89
N VAL A 328 8.04 -1.62 -9.52
CA VAL A 328 8.92 -0.89 -10.45
C VAL A 328 10.30 -1.54 -10.37
N SER A 329 10.77 -2.08 -11.50
CA SER A 329 12.09 -2.72 -11.61
C SER A 329 13.17 -1.84 -10.98
N GLU A 330 14.05 -2.46 -10.18
CA GLU A 330 15.07 -1.81 -9.33
C GLU A 330 15.98 -0.80 -10.05
N ASN A 331 15.99 -0.78 -11.39
CA ASN A 331 17.04 -0.07 -12.11
C ASN A 331 16.65 1.23 -12.80
N ASP A 332 15.39 1.67 -12.93
CA ASP A 332 15.16 2.74 -13.91
C ASP A 332 13.89 3.61 -13.90
N ASN A 333 12.99 3.52 -12.91
CA ASN A 333 11.94 4.54 -12.74
C ASN A 333 11.93 5.08 -11.31
N CYS A 334 11.64 6.37 -11.19
CA CYS A 334 11.46 7.13 -9.96
C CYS A 334 11.13 6.31 -8.70
N TRP A 335 12.15 5.98 -7.90
CA TRP A 335 11.96 5.14 -6.74
C TRP A 335 11.99 5.93 -5.44
N PHE A 336 10.83 6.09 -4.81
CA PHE A 336 10.68 6.71 -3.51
C PHE A 336 10.86 5.64 -2.42
N LYS A 337 12.11 5.33 -2.05
CA LYS A 337 12.40 4.43 -0.93
C LYS A 337 12.22 5.25 0.37
N PRO A 338 11.23 4.94 1.22
CA PRO A 338 11.14 5.60 2.50
C PRO A 338 12.30 5.12 3.38
N ASP A 339 13.23 6.02 3.68
CA ASP A 339 14.28 5.74 4.64
C ASP A 339 13.72 5.85 6.06
N THR A 340 13.96 4.83 6.87
CA THR A 340 13.53 4.76 8.28
C THR A 340 14.06 5.95 9.10
N ASN A 341 15.22 6.49 8.72
CA ASN A 341 15.85 7.63 9.38
C ASN A 341 15.25 8.99 8.96
N THR A 342 14.65 9.10 7.77
CA THR A 342 14.11 10.37 7.25
C THR A 342 12.61 10.54 7.54
N MET A 343 11.89 9.43 7.71
CA MET A 343 10.46 9.41 8.04
C MET A 343 10.06 10.31 9.23
N PRO A 344 10.75 10.31 10.40
CA PRO A 344 10.30 11.10 11.54
C PRO A 344 10.11 12.59 11.23
N PHE A 345 10.94 13.16 10.35
CA PHE A 345 10.89 14.59 9.98
C PHE A 345 9.61 14.97 9.21
N PHE A 346 9.00 14.02 8.51
CA PHE A 346 7.70 14.22 7.87
C PHE A 346 6.54 13.86 8.81
N PHE A 347 6.62 12.69 9.45
CA PHE A 347 5.51 12.12 10.20
C PHE A 347 5.25 12.83 11.53
N VAL A 348 6.30 13.34 12.21
CA VAL A 348 6.15 14.03 13.50
C VAL A 348 5.39 15.36 13.36
N PRO A 349 5.77 16.29 12.45
CA PRO A 349 5.02 17.53 12.26
C PRO A 349 3.56 17.30 11.84
N VAL A 350 3.32 16.34 10.95
CA VAL A 350 1.97 15.97 10.51
C VAL A 350 1.17 15.39 11.68
N GLY A 351 1.73 14.46 12.45
CA GLY A 351 1.10 13.89 13.64
C GLY A 351 0.73 14.95 14.69
N PHE A 352 1.61 15.92 14.91
CA PHE A 352 1.33 17.05 15.81
C PHE A 352 0.17 17.93 15.31
N LEU A 353 0.09 18.22 14.01
CA LEU A 353 -1.04 18.93 13.43
C LEU A 353 -2.36 18.15 13.58
N LEU A 354 -2.32 16.84 13.38
CA LEU A 354 -3.50 15.98 13.53
C LEU A 354 -4.00 15.99 14.99
N LEU A 355 -3.08 15.97 15.97
CA LEU A 355 -3.41 16.10 17.38
C LEU A 355 -4.08 17.45 17.68
N ILE A 356 -3.53 18.55 17.17
CA ILE A 356 -4.13 19.89 17.32
C ILE A 356 -5.55 19.92 16.74
N ASN A 357 -5.76 19.35 15.55
CA ASN A 357 -7.09 19.29 14.93
C ASN A 357 -8.08 18.50 15.79
N PHE A 358 -7.63 17.36 16.34
CA PHE A 358 -8.44 16.55 17.24
C PHE A 358 -8.87 17.33 18.50
N ILE A 359 -7.96 18.08 19.11
CA ILE A 359 -8.28 18.96 20.25
C ILE A 359 -9.32 20.01 19.84
N PHE A 360 -9.17 20.67 18.68
CA PHE A 360 -10.17 21.62 18.18
C PHE A 360 -11.54 20.98 17.97
N PHE A 361 -11.62 19.74 17.49
CA PHE A 361 -12.90 19.03 17.34
C PHE A 361 -13.57 18.77 18.68
N ILE A 362 -12.82 18.36 19.70
CA ILE A 362 -13.35 18.15 21.05
C ILE A 362 -13.88 19.47 21.61
N LEU A 363 -13.08 20.54 21.58
CA LEU A 363 -13.45 21.86 22.09
C LEU A 363 -14.71 22.40 21.38
N THR A 364 -14.73 22.29 20.06
CA THR A 364 -15.89 22.73 19.24
C THR A 364 -17.13 21.87 19.52
N GLY A 365 -16.96 20.55 19.68
CA GLY A 365 -18.06 19.62 20.01
C GLY A 365 -18.69 19.92 21.37
N ILE A 366 -17.87 20.18 22.39
CA ILE A 366 -18.33 20.60 23.73
C ILE A 366 -19.10 21.93 23.63
N MET A 367 -18.55 22.91 22.89
CA MET A 367 -19.19 24.20 22.68
C MET A 367 -20.55 24.07 21.97
N ILE A 368 -20.64 23.26 20.91
CA ILE A 368 -21.89 22.95 20.21
C ILE A 368 -22.90 22.33 21.17
N LYS A 369 -22.49 21.37 22.01
CA LYS A 369 -23.38 20.68 22.97
C LYS A 369 -23.92 21.64 24.03
N ARG A 370 -23.07 22.51 24.58
CA ARG A 370 -23.48 23.54 25.55
C ARG A 370 -24.49 24.51 24.92
N TYR A 371 -24.16 25.04 23.73
CA TYR A 371 -25.04 25.99 23.05
C TYR A 371 -26.39 25.38 22.64
N GLN A 372 -26.43 24.09 22.29
CA GLN A 372 -27.70 23.41 22.01
C GLN A 372 -28.63 23.36 23.23
N LYS A 373 -28.08 23.16 24.44
CA LYS A 373 -28.87 23.22 25.69
C LYS A 373 -29.39 24.63 25.94
N ASP A 374 -28.53 25.64 25.79
CA ASP A 374 -28.92 27.04 25.98
C ASP A 374 -29.99 27.47 24.96
N LEU A 375 -29.87 27.05 23.70
CA LEU A 375 -30.88 27.29 22.68
C LEU A 375 -32.21 26.62 23.02
N ALA A 376 -32.20 25.40 23.57
CA ALA A 376 -33.41 24.70 23.98
C ALA A 376 -34.15 25.47 25.10
N LEU A 377 -33.42 26.03 26.06
CA LEU A 377 -33.99 26.89 27.11
C LEU A 377 -34.54 28.20 26.55
N ARG A 378 -33.80 28.86 25.65
CA ARG A 378 -34.23 30.13 25.02
C ARG A 378 -35.48 30.00 24.16
N ARG A 379 -35.77 28.81 23.63
CA ARG A 379 -37.04 28.53 22.91
C ARG A 379 -38.27 28.70 23.79
N LEU A 380 -38.15 28.44 25.09
CA LEU A 380 -39.26 28.59 26.03
C LEU A 380 -39.52 30.06 26.40
N ALA A 381 -38.57 30.96 26.16
CA ALA A 381 -38.58 32.32 26.71
C ALA A 381 -38.64 33.46 25.66
N ARG A 382 -38.49 33.20 24.35
CA ARG A 382 -38.28 34.26 23.34
C ARG A 382 -39.16 34.11 22.08
N ASN A 383 -39.47 35.24 21.44
CA ASN A 383 -40.17 35.35 20.16
C ASN A 383 -39.67 34.37 19.08
N GLN A 384 -40.62 33.68 18.45
CA GLN A 384 -40.42 32.49 17.62
C GLN A 384 -39.59 32.74 16.34
N ASP A 385 -39.70 33.91 15.73
CA ASP A 385 -39.05 34.21 14.44
C ASP A 385 -37.55 34.48 14.53
N SER A 386 -37.11 35.30 15.50
CA SER A 386 -35.68 35.58 15.72
C SER A 386 -34.90 34.31 16.11
N VAL A 387 -35.54 33.44 16.88
CA VAL A 387 -34.99 32.15 17.32
C VAL A 387 -34.87 31.18 16.14
N ARG A 388 -35.83 31.19 15.21
CA ARG A 388 -35.80 30.35 14.00
C ARG A 388 -34.65 30.71 13.06
N GLN A 389 -34.35 32.00 12.91
CA GLN A 389 -33.25 32.47 12.07
C GLN A 389 -31.87 32.09 12.65
N ASP A 390 -31.63 32.33 13.94
CA ASP A 390 -30.39 31.93 14.63
C ASP A 390 -30.17 30.41 14.55
N GLN A 391 -31.23 29.62 14.68
CA GLN A 391 -31.18 28.16 14.54
C GLN A 391 -30.77 27.70 13.14
N GLY A 392 -31.30 28.33 12.08
CA GLY A 392 -30.94 28.01 10.71
C GLY A 392 -29.45 28.23 10.43
N LEU A 393 -28.90 29.33 10.95
CA LEU A 393 -27.48 29.63 10.84
C LEU A 393 -26.63 28.62 11.64
N PHE A 394 -26.98 28.38 12.90
CA PHE A 394 -26.26 27.40 13.74
C PHE A 394 -26.31 25.99 13.16
N TYR A 395 -27.43 25.59 12.56
CA TYR A 395 -27.55 24.32 11.86
C TYR A 395 -26.56 24.20 10.70
N ASN A 396 -26.39 25.26 9.89
CA ASN A 396 -25.41 25.30 8.81
C ASN A 396 -23.96 25.27 9.33
N LEU A 397 -23.67 25.94 10.44
CA LEU A 397 -22.36 25.90 11.09
C LEU A 397 -22.03 24.51 11.64
N ARG A 398 -22.94 23.88 12.38
CA ARG A 398 -22.80 22.49 12.85
C ARG A 398 -22.58 21.53 11.69
N LYS A 399 -23.30 21.75 10.60
CA LYS A 399 -23.12 21.01 9.36
C LYS A 399 -21.69 21.17 8.82
N THR A 400 -21.19 22.39 8.72
CA THR A 400 -19.82 22.67 8.24
C THR A 400 -18.79 21.97 9.12
N PHE A 401 -18.98 22.02 10.44
CA PHE A 401 -18.20 21.27 11.42
C PHE A 401 -18.21 19.76 11.18
N MET A 402 -19.37 19.14 11.01
CA MET A 402 -19.45 17.69 10.74
C MET A 402 -18.72 17.31 9.45
N VAL A 403 -18.75 18.16 8.42
CA VAL A 403 -18.00 17.90 7.18
C VAL A 403 -16.49 18.00 7.41
N CYS A 404 -16.02 18.98 8.19
CA CYS A 404 -14.60 19.06 8.57
C CYS A 404 -14.15 17.82 9.36
N VAL A 405 -14.99 17.34 10.30
CA VAL A 405 -14.74 16.11 11.06
C VAL A 405 -14.65 14.90 10.14
N ILE A 406 -15.62 14.71 9.23
CA ILE A 406 -15.63 13.61 8.26
C ILE A 406 -14.38 13.67 7.38
N LEU A 407 -14.04 14.84 6.86
CA LEU A 407 -12.85 15.03 6.03
C LEU A 407 -11.57 14.69 6.80
N PHE A 408 -11.45 15.13 8.05
CA PHE A 408 -10.30 14.83 8.90
C PHE A 408 -10.15 13.34 9.17
N PHE A 409 -11.23 12.66 9.58
CA PHE A 409 -11.17 11.23 9.84
C PHE A 409 -10.89 10.43 8.56
N PHE A 410 -11.46 10.82 7.42
CA PHE A 410 -11.17 10.18 6.14
C PHE A 410 -9.68 10.28 5.77
N MET A 411 -9.09 11.48 5.92
CA MET A 411 -7.67 11.73 5.63
C MET A 411 -6.72 11.15 6.68
N THR A 412 -7.16 11.03 7.94
CA THR A 412 -6.35 10.46 9.03
C THR A 412 -6.41 8.94 9.04
N LEU A 413 -7.56 8.34 8.73
CA LEU A 413 -7.73 6.88 8.67
C LEU A 413 -6.86 6.29 7.57
N THR A 414 -6.86 6.90 6.38
CA THR A 414 -5.99 6.50 5.27
C THR A 414 -4.52 6.56 5.66
N TRP A 415 -4.08 7.63 6.33
CA TRP A 415 -2.69 7.77 6.78
C TRP A 415 -2.32 6.91 7.99
N ALA A 416 -3.27 6.61 8.89
CA ALA A 416 -3.03 5.74 10.04
C ALA A 416 -2.87 4.27 9.64
N LEU A 417 -3.63 3.81 8.63
CA LEU A 417 -3.50 2.47 8.07
C LEU A 417 -2.12 2.23 7.45
N GLU A 418 -1.49 3.26 6.90
CA GLU A 418 -0.10 3.23 6.39
C GLU A 418 0.92 3.02 7.49
N LEU A 419 0.78 3.76 8.58
CA LEU A 419 1.64 3.56 9.75
C LEU A 419 1.49 2.13 10.25
N ILE A 420 0.26 1.61 10.36
CA ILE A 420 0.01 0.24 10.80
C ILE A 420 0.60 -0.79 9.83
N SER A 421 0.53 -0.57 8.51
CA SER A 421 1.19 -1.41 7.49
C SER A 421 2.64 -1.66 7.83
N TRP A 422 3.35 -0.57 8.15
CA TRP A 422 4.77 -0.61 8.42
C TRP A 422 5.11 -1.33 9.71
N TRP A 423 4.29 -1.18 10.75
CA TRP A 423 4.54 -1.80 12.05
C TRP A 423 4.27 -3.31 12.08
N THR A 424 3.49 -3.85 11.14
CA THR A 424 2.91 -5.19 11.31
C THR A 424 3.36 -6.23 10.29
N ASP A 425 3.98 -5.88 9.15
CA ASP A 425 4.36 -6.85 8.09
C ASP A 425 3.21 -7.83 7.71
N ILE A 426 1.96 -7.46 7.99
CA ILE A 426 0.77 -8.30 7.81
C ILE A 426 0.14 -7.98 6.46
N TYR A 427 0.24 -8.95 5.53
CA TYR A 427 -0.34 -8.90 4.18
C TYR A 427 -1.84 -9.24 4.13
N PHE A 428 -2.58 -9.15 5.24
CA PHE A 428 -3.97 -9.64 5.31
C PHE A 428 -5.04 -8.68 4.78
N PHE A 429 -4.72 -7.41 4.53
CA PHE A 429 -5.71 -6.43 4.05
C PHE A 429 -5.64 -6.30 2.53
N ASP A 430 -6.81 -6.22 1.87
CA ASP A 430 -6.92 -5.82 0.47
C ASP A 430 -6.46 -4.37 0.32
N TRP A 431 -5.15 -4.14 0.27
CA TRP A 431 -4.49 -2.85 0.03
C TRP A 431 -5.10 -2.14 -1.18
N LEU A 432 -5.50 -2.93 -2.17
CA LEU A 432 -6.22 -2.50 -3.35
C LEU A 432 -7.45 -1.62 -3.06
N THR A 433 -8.29 -2.05 -2.12
CA THR A 433 -9.57 -1.37 -1.86
C THR A 433 -9.32 -0.02 -1.20
N LEU A 434 -8.30 0.04 -0.33
CA LEU A 434 -7.88 1.28 0.33
C LEU A 434 -7.22 2.25 -0.65
N ASP A 435 -6.36 1.75 -1.54
CA ASP A 435 -5.74 2.52 -2.61
C ASP A 435 -6.80 3.16 -3.50
N LEU A 436 -7.81 2.41 -3.92
CA LEU A 436 -8.88 2.93 -4.78
C LEU A 436 -9.72 4.01 -4.06
N VAL A 437 -10.07 3.78 -2.80
CA VAL A 437 -10.80 4.78 -1.99
C VAL A 437 -10.00 6.08 -1.87
N ASN A 438 -8.70 5.95 -1.67
CA ASN A 438 -7.79 7.08 -1.57
C ASN A 438 -7.58 7.79 -2.92
N ALA A 439 -7.49 7.06 -4.03
CA ALA A 439 -7.45 7.63 -5.37
C ALA A 439 -8.68 8.51 -5.62
N LEU A 440 -9.85 8.09 -5.13
CA LEU A 440 -11.14 8.78 -5.30
C LEU A 440 -11.40 9.89 -4.26
N HIS A 441 -10.43 10.27 -3.43
CA HIS A 441 -10.59 11.28 -2.37
C HIS A 441 -11.19 12.61 -2.89
N GLY A 442 -10.79 13.07 -4.08
CA GLY A 442 -11.34 14.27 -4.71
C GLY A 442 -12.84 14.17 -5.02
N VAL A 443 -13.33 12.98 -5.36
CA VAL A 443 -14.76 12.71 -5.57
C VAL A 443 -15.52 12.87 -4.26
N PHE A 444 -14.99 12.33 -3.16
CA PHE A 444 -15.58 12.47 -1.83
C PHE A 444 -15.65 13.94 -1.39
N ILE A 445 -14.59 14.73 -1.64
CA ILE A 445 -14.58 16.18 -1.34
C ILE A 445 -15.68 16.90 -2.11
N PHE A 446 -15.84 16.62 -3.41
CA PHE A 446 -16.89 17.22 -4.22
C PHE A 446 -18.29 16.88 -3.67
N ILE A 447 -18.54 15.62 -3.30
CA ILE A 447 -19.82 15.21 -2.70
C ILE A 447 -20.09 15.98 -1.40
N LEU A 448 -19.10 16.07 -0.51
CA LEU A 448 -19.24 16.71 0.80
C LEU A 448 -19.46 18.23 0.74
N PHE A 449 -18.76 18.91 -0.18
CA PHE A 449 -18.75 20.38 -0.25
C PHE A 449 -19.66 20.99 -1.32
N VAL A 450 -19.87 20.31 -2.45
CA VAL A 450 -20.66 20.86 -3.58
C VAL A 450 -22.08 20.30 -3.60
N LEU A 451 -22.24 18.98 -3.48
CA LEU A 451 -23.56 18.33 -3.61
C LEU A 451 -24.48 18.49 -2.38
N ARG A 452 -23.94 19.07 -1.31
CA ARG A 452 -24.64 19.26 -0.04
C ARG A 452 -25.65 20.41 -0.08
N LYS A 453 -26.84 20.21 0.53
CA LYS A 453 -27.80 21.31 0.81
C LYS A 453 -27.36 22.12 2.06
N PRO A 454 -27.36 23.47 2.02
CA PRO A 454 -27.95 24.34 0.98
C PRO A 454 -27.00 24.78 -0.15
N ILE A 455 -25.71 24.44 -0.06
CA ILE A 455 -24.64 24.91 -0.98
C ILE A 455 -24.95 24.58 -2.44
N ARG A 456 -25.38 23.34 -2.72
CA ARG A 456 -25.83 22.91 -4.05
C ARG A 456 -26.88 23.83 -4.67
N GLY A 457 -27.84 24.31 -3.86
CA GLY A 457 -28.89 25.21 -4.32
C GLY A 457 -28.34 26.58 -4.71
N LEU A 458 -27.38 27.11 -3.96
CA LEU A 458 -26.72 28.39 -4.27
C LEU A 458 -25.92 28.30 -5.57
N ILE A 459 -25.21 27.19 -5.77
CA ILE A 459 -24.43 26.93 -6.98
C ILE A 459 -25.38 26.75 -8.17
N TRP A 460 -26.43 25.95 -8.03
CA TRP A 460 -27.42 25.72 -9.08
C TRP A 460 -28.10 27.02 -9.53
N LEU A 461 -28.52 27.88 -8.59
CA LEU A 461 -29.10 29.19 -8.91
C LEU A 461 -28.10 30.08 -9.65
N ARG A 462 -26.81 30.00 -9.30
CA ARG A 462 -25.77 30.77 -9.98
C ARG A 462 -25.53 30.26 -11.41
N ILE A 463 -25.50 28.95 -11.60
CA ILE A 463 -25.39 28.30 -12.92
C ILE A 463 -26.61 28.64 -13.78
N GLN A 464 -27.82 28.56 -13.22
CA GLN A 464 -29.05 28.98 -13.92
C GLN A 464 -29.00 30.45 -14.31
N LYS A 465 -28.47 31.34 -13.46
CA LYS A 465 -28.30 32.76 -13.81
C LYS A 465 -27.36 32.94 -15.01
N PHE A 466 -26.27 32.17 -15.09
CA PHE A 466 -25.38 32.20 -16.25
C PHE A 466 -26.06 31.62 -17.50
N ARG A 467 -26.85 30.54 -17.36
CA ARG A 467 -27.57 29.91 -18.47
C ARG A 467 -28.76 30.74 -18.99
N ASN A 468 -29.40 31.50 -18.11
CA ASN A 468 -30.52 32.39 -18.43
C ASN A 468 -30.06 33.82 -18.79
N PHE A 469 -28.76 34.11 -18.90
CA PHE A 469 -28.31 35.31 -19.61
C PHE A 469 -28.65 35.26 -21.10
N ASP A 470 -29.01 34.08 -21.63
CA ASP A 470 -29.59 33.93 -22.97
C ASP A 470 -31.13 34.03 -23.00
N ASN A 471 -31.83 33.98 -21.85
CA ASN A 471 -33.30 34.13 -21.81
C ASN A 471 -33.84 34.55 -20.43
N VAL A 472 -34.18 35.84 -20.34
CA VAL A 472 -35.27 36.44 -19.53
C VAL A 472 -35.15 36.41 -18.00
N GLN A 473 -35.22 37.62 -17.42
CA GLN A 473 -35.50 37.88 -16.00
C GLN A 473 -36.76 37.13 -15.56
N LEU A 474 -36.63 36.12 -14.68
CA LEU A 474 -37.78 35.50 -14.03
C LEU A 474 -37.79 35.76 -12.52
N GLN A 475 -38.97 36.19 -12.10
CA GLN A 475 -39.38 36.83 -10.88
C GLN A 475 -38.88 36.21 -9.57
N THR A 476 -38.63 37.14 -8.65
CA THR A 476 -38.56 36.99 -7.20
C THR A 476 -39.73 36.21 -6.59
N SER A 477 -39.46 35.04 -6.01
CA SER A 477 -40.16 34.53 -4.80
C SER A 477 -39.47 33.28 -4.24
N VAL A 478 -38.31 33.46 -3.58
CA VAL A 478 -37.84 32.48 -2.58
C VAL A 478 -37.69 33.21 -1.25
N PRO A 479 -38.58 32.95 -0.27
CA PRO A 479 -38.48 33.55 1.05
C PRO A 479 -37.36 32.82 1.80
N ASN A 480 -36.11 33.29 1.64
CA ASN A 480 -34.97 33.06 2.57
C ASN A 480 -33.65 33.74 2.13
N VAL A 481 -33.69 34.77 1.28
CA VAL A 481 -32.48 35.49 0.84
C VAL A 481 -31.89 36.37 1.95
N ASN A 482 -32.69 36.74 2.97
CA ASN A 482 -32.23 37.55 4.10
C ASN A 482 -31.39 36.77 5.14
N LEU A 483 -31.29 35.44 5.04
CA LEU A 483 -30.60 34.61 6.04
C LEU A 483 -29.06 34.60 5.93
N LEU A 484 -28.50 35.12 4.83
CA LEU A 484 -27.05 35.19 4.57
C LEU A 484 -26.47 36.61 4.66
N ARG A 485 -27.28 37.62 5.01
CA ARG A 485 -26.82 39.01 5.11
C ARG A 485 -25.97 39.30 6.35
N VAL A 486 -25.92 38.37 7.31
CA VAL A 486 -25.30 38.58 8.64
C VAL A 486 -23.93 37.88 8.76
N THR A 487 -23.46 37.20 7.71
CA THR A 487 -22.10 36.61 7.68
C THR A 487 -21.04 37.53 7.07
N ASN A 488 -21.35 38.80 6.80
CA ASN A 488 -20.36 39.81 6.44
C ASN A 488 -19.63 40.33 7.67
#